data_AF-A0A3D0V3M6-F1
#
_entry.id   AF-A0A3D0V3M6-F1
#
_cell.length_a   1.000
_cell.length_b   1.000
_cell.length_c   1.000
_cell.angle_alpha   90.00
_cell.angle_beta   90.00
_cell.angle_gamma   90.00
#
_symmetry.space_group_name_H-M   'P 1'
#
loop_
_entity.id
_entity.type
_entity.pdbx_description
1 polymer ?
#
loop_
_entity_poly.entity_id
_entity_poly.type
_entity_poly.pdbx_seq_one_letter_code
_entity_poly.pdbx_strand_id
1 'polypeptide(L)'
;SIYRFRESQVGLFLQVKVSGIANIKPSSLLLSTNFRSSKSIVEGNNRFFQDIFPTHEDIYQGAIAYSSSQAASNTIQHQAINFHPFSNDQFADEAQTVL
;
A
#
# COMPACT_ATOMS: atom_id res chain seq x y z
N SER A 1 -5.00 2.65 -5.25
CA SER A 1 -6.23 3.47 -5.28
C SER A 1 -7.28 2.78 -4.44
N ILE A 2 -8.02 3.51 -3.60
CA ILE A 2 -9.13 2.96 -2.77
C ILE A 2 -10.51 3.39 -3.28
N TYR A 3 -10.59 3.93 -4.51
CA TYR A 3 -11.78 4.56 -5.07
C TYR A 3 -12.45 3.74 -6.20
N ARG A 4 -12.31 2.41 -6.19
CA ARG A 4 -12.88 1.56 -7.25
C ARG A 4 -14.40 1.70 -7.37
N PHE A 5 -15.10 1.94 -6.26
CA PHE A 5 -16.55 2.19 -6.22
C PHE A 5 -17.00 3.49 -6.93
N ARG A 6 -16.05 4.37 -7.26
CA ARG A 6 -16.28 5.57 -8.08
C ARG A 6 -15.68 5.43 -9.47
N GLU A 7 -15.60 4.20 -9.98
CA GLU A 7 -15.06 3.88 -11.30
C GLU A 7 -13.57 4.28 -11.49
N SER A 8 -12.80 4.35 -10.40
CA SER A 8 -11.36 4.60 -10.48
C SER A 8 -10.62 3.40 -11.09
N GLN A 9 -9.91 3.62 -12.20
CA GLN A 9 -9.16 2.58 -12.91
C GLN A 9 -7.65 2.75 -12.69
N VAL A 10 -7.10 2.02 -11.73
CA VAL A 10 -5.66 2.10 -11.42
C VAL A 10 -4.77 1.50 -12.52
N GLY A 11 -5.32 0.62 -13.37
CA GLY A 11 -4.63 0.09 -14.54
C GLY A 11 -4.15 1.18 -15.51
N LEU A 12 -4.85 2.32 -15.60
CA LEU A 12 -4.41 3.46 -16.42
C LEU A 12 -3.06 4.02 -15.96
N PHE A 13 -2.81 4.06 -14.65
CA PHE A 13 -1.51 4.49 -14.13
C PHE A 13 -0.39 3.55 -14.59
N LEU A 14 -0.62 2.23 -14.50
CA LEU A 14 0.35 1.23 -14.95
C LEU A 14 0.58 1.31 -16.47
N GLN A 15 -0.49 1.50 -17.25
CA GLN A 15 -0.40 1.65 -18.69
C GLN A 15 0.42 2.88 -19.08
N VAL A 16 0.19 4.02 -18.45
CA VAL A 16 0.95 5.26 -18.70
C VAL A 16 2.41 5.12 -18.26
N LYS A 17 2.66 4.46 -17.14
CA LYS A 17 4.01 4.15 -16.65
C LYS A 17 4.82 3.33 -17.67
N VAL A 18 4.18 2.38 -18.36
CA VAL A 18 4.83 1.47 -19.33
C VAL A 18 4.88 2.06 -20.74
N SER A 19 3.77 2.63 -21.20
CA SER A 19 3.54 2.99 -22.62
C SER A 19 3.51 4.49 -22.89
N GLY A 20 3.40 5.33 -21.85
CA GLY A 20 3.23 6.76 -21.99
C GLY A 20 1.83 7.17 -22.47
N ILE A 21 1.71 8.42 -22.90
CA ILE A 21 0.48 9.02 -23.44
C ILE A 21 0.84 9.75 -24.73
N ALA A 22 0.33 9.27 -25.87
CA ALA A 22 0.65 9.81 -27.20
C ALA A 22 2.16 9.92 -27.40
N ASN A 23 2.68 11.15 -27.50
CA ASN A 23 4.11 11.41 -27.73
C ASN A 23 4.91 11.63 -26.43
N ILE A 24 4.24 11.56 -25.27
CA ILE A 24 4.86 11.75 -23.95
C ILE A 24 5.21 10.38 -23.37
N LYS A 25 6.49 10.14 -23.12
CA LYS A 25 6.98 8.92 -22.46
C LYS A 25 7.63 9.31 -21.12
N PRO A 26 6.87 9.28 -20.02
CA PRO A 26 7.40 9.65 -18.73
C PRO A 26 8.40 8.59 -18.23
N SER A 27 9.47 9.04 -17.60
CA SER A 27 10.35 8.15 -16.84
C SER A 27 9.72 7.85 -15.50
N SER A 28 9.44 6.57 -15.22
CA SER A 28 8.93 6.15 -13.92
C SER A 28 10.04 6.20 -12.88
N LEU A 29 9.74 6.82 -11.73
CA LEU A 29 10.63 6.85 -10.57
C LEU A 29 9.88 6.29 -9.36
N LEU A 30 10.52 5.35 -8.67
CA LEU A 30 10.04 4.85 -7.39
C LEU A 30 10.66 5.70 -6.27
N LEU A 31 9.83 6.44 -5.54
CA LEU A 31 10.25 7.18 -4.37
C LEU A 31 10.02 6.30 -3.14
N SER A 32 11.09 5.75 -2.57
CA SER A 32 11.00 4.79 -1.47
C SER A 32 11.18 5.42 -0.09
N THR A 33 11.71 6.64 0.04
CA THR A 33 12.02 7.19 1.37
C THR A 33 10.78 7.79 2.05
N ASN A 34 10.43 7.29 3.23
CA ASN A 34 9.37 7.82 4.09
C ASN A 34 9.98 8.74 5.16
N PHE A 35 9.69 10.02 5.05
CA PHE A 35 10.16 11.06 5.98
C PHE A 35 9.19 11.37 7.13
N ARG A 36 8.03 10.70 7.17
CA ARG A 36 6.93 11.05 8.08
C ARG A 36 6.84 10.13 9.29
N SER A 37 7.15 8.85 9.11
CA SER A 37 6.90 7.81 10.11
C SER A 37 8.20 7.28 10.74
N SER A 38 8.08 6.71 11.93
CA SER A 38 9.18 6.01 12.60
C SER A 38 9.57 4.74 11.85
N LYS A 39 10.79 4.25 12.08
CA LYS A 39 11.31 3.04 11.44
C LYS A 39 10.41 1.83 11.70
N SER A 40 9.94 1.66 12.93
CA SER A 40 9.05 0.56 13.33
C SER A 40 7.73 0.55 12.56
N ILE A 41 7.13 1.72 12.27
CA ILE A 41 5.90 1.81 11.48
C ILE A 41 6.15 1.44 10.01
N VAL A 42 7.21 1.96 9.42
CA VAL A 42 7.54 1.71 8.01
C VAL A 42 7.87 0.23 7.80
N GLU A 43 8.72 -0.36 8.64
CA GLU A 43 9.10 -1.77 8.53
C GLU A 43 7.92 -2.71 8.80
N GLY A 44 7.06 -2.37 9.76
CA GLY A 44 5.85 -3.14 10.03
C GLY A 44 4.87 -3.12 8.85
N ASN A 45 4.59 -1.93 8.28
CA ASN A 45 3.77 -1.81 7.07
C ASN A 45 4.37 -2.59 5.89
N ASN A 46 5.69 -2.51 5.67
CA ASN A 46 6.35 -3.28 4.62
C ASN A 46 6.09 -4.78 4.79
N ARG A 47 6.23 -5.30 6.02
CA ARG A 47 6.03 -6.72 6.33
C ARG A 47 4.59 -7.16 6.08
N PHE A 48 3.59 -6.41 6.52
CA PHE A 48 2.20 -6.82 6.34
C PHE A 48 1.77 -6.73 4.87
N PHE A 49 2.06 -5.61 4.22
CA PHE A 49 1.52 -5.36 2.89
C PHE A 49 2.29 -6.07 1.78
N GLN A 50 3.54 -6.49 1.98
CA GLN A 50 4.20 -7.38 1.00
C GLN A 50 3.45 -8.73 0.88
N ASP A 51 2.85 -9.21 1.97
CA ASP A 51 2.19 -10.53 2.02
C ASP A 51 0.71 -10.41 1.61
N ILE A 52 0.09 -9.24 1.79
CA ILE A 52 -1.32 -8.98 1.43
C ILE A 52 -1.48 -8.64 -0.06
N PHE A 53 -0.56 -7.85 -0.61
CA PHE A 53 -0.64 -7.45 -2.02
C PHE A 53 -0.11 -8.55 -2.95
N PRO A 54 -0.58 -8.59 -4.21
CA PRO A 54 -0.08 -9.54 -5.19
C PRO A 54 1.42 -9.33 -5.46
N THR A 55 2.11 -10.42 -5.81
CA THR A 55 3.54 -10.38 -6.16
C THR A 55 3.82 -9.75 -7.52
N HIS A 56 2.83 -9.76 -8.42
CA HIS A 56 2.95 -9.25 -9.79
C HIS A 56 1.85 -8.22 -10.07
N GLU A 57 2.20 -7.18 -10.81
CA GLU A 57 1.24 -6.20 -11.32
C GLU A 57 0.37 -6.85 -12.43
N ASP A 58 -0.93 -6.56 -12.44
CA ASP A 58 -1.86 -6.92 -13.52
C ASP A 58 -2.69 -5.69 -13.88
N ILE A 59 -2.49 -5.19 -15.10
CA ILE A 59 -3.14 -3.98 -15.61
C ILE A 59 -4.66 -4.19 -15.77
N TYR A 60 -5.09 -5.38 -16.20
CA TYR A 60 -6.49 -5.69 -16.49
C TYR A 60 -7.30 -5.92 -15.21
N GLN A 61 -6.69 -6.55 -14.21
CA GLN A 61 -7.30 -6.74 -12.89
C GLN A 61 -7.11 -5.52 -11.96
N GLY A 62 -6.30 -4.54 -12.37
CA GLY A 62 -5.89 -3.42 -11.51
C GLY A 62 -5.08 -3.87 -10.29
N ALA A 63 -4.40 -5.01 -10.40
CA ALA A 63 -3.57 -5.58 -9.35
C ALA A 63 -2.21 -4.85 -9.36
N ILE A 64 -1.76 -4.40 -8.19
CA ILE A 64 -0.51 -3.65 -8.05
C ILE A 64 0.34 -4.34 -7.01
N ALA A 65 1.61 -4.55 -7.31
CA ALA A 65 2.54 -5.08 -6.33
C ALA A 65 2.88 -4.04 -5.27
N TYR A 66 3.08 -4.48 -4.03
CA TYR A 66 3.51 -3.59 -2.96
C TYR A 66 4.92 -3.03 -3.24
N SER A 67 5.10 -1.73 -3.00
CA SER A 67 6.40 -1.07 -3.13
C SER A 67 6.92 -0.67 -1.75
N SER A 68 7.94 -1.40 -1.28
CA SER A 68 8.52 -1.19 0.04
C SER A 68 9.14 0.19 0.20
N SER A 69 8.94 0.78 1.38
CA SER A 69 9.52 2.07 1.76
C SER A 69 10.70 1.91 2.72
N GLN A 70 11.60 2.89 2.76
CA GLN A 70 12.69 3.01 3.73
C GLN A 70 12.43 4.21 4.63
N ALA A 71 12.48 4.03 5.95
CA ALA A 71 12.30 5.15 6.86
C ALA A 71 13.53 6.07 6.84
N ALA A 72 13.31 7.38 6.76
CA ALA A 72 14.36 8.36 7.02
C ALA A 72 14.66 8.50 8.52
N SER A 73 13.65 8.23 9.36
CA SER A 73 13.80 8.21 10.82
C SER A 73 14.42 6.88 11.27
N ASN A 74 15.31 6.95 12.27
CA ASN A 74 15.85 5.78 12.96
C ASN A 74 15.09 5.46 14.26
N THR A 75 14.01 6.17 14.57
CA THR A 75 13.23 5.96 15.80
C THR A 75 12.64 4.55 15.82
N ILE A 76 12.99 3.80 16.85
CA ILE A 76 12.43 2.49 17.17
C ILE A 76 11.44 2.65 18.31
N GLN A 77 10.22 2.14 18.12
CA GLN A 77 9.18 2.09 19.13
C GLN A 77 8.79 0.63 19.36
N HIS A 78 8.79 0.19 20.62
CA HIS A 78 8.21 -1.09 20.98
C HIS A 78 6.70 -1.05 20.78
N GLN A 79 6.13 -2.13 20.23
CA GLN A 79 4.69 -2.24 19.96
C GLN A 79 4.14 -1.06 19.12
N ALA A 80 4.91 -0.59 18.13
CA ALA A 80 4.50 0.52 17.27
C ALA A 80 3.23 0.23 16.45
N ILE A 81 2.92 -1.05 16.20
CA ILE A 81 1.72 -1.49 15.51
C ILE A 81 1.04 -2.54 16.37
N ASN A 82 -0.22 -2.27 16.71
CA ASN A 82 -1.14 -3.25 17.29
C ASN A 82 -2.12 -3.66 16.20
N PHE A 83 -2.27 -4.96 16.00
CA PHE A 83 -3.13 -5.53 14.96
C PHE A 83 -4.32 -6.21 15.62
N HIS A 84 -5.53 -5.77 15.24
CA HIS A 84 -6.80 -6.30 15.75
C HIS A 84 -7.60 -6.85 14.56
N PRO A 85 -7.34 -8.11 14.13
CA PRO A 85 -8.01 -8.69 12.98
C PRO A 85 -9.42 -9.18 13.34
N PHE A 86 -10.37 -8.94 12.44
CA PHE A 86 -11.73 -9.45 12.52
C PHE A 86 -12.12 -10.08 11.19
N SER A 87 -12.84 -11.19 11.24
CA SER A 87 -13.46 -11.81 10.05
C SER A 87 -14.75 -11.09 9.69
N ASN A 88 -15.26 -11.33 8.48
CA ASN A 88 -16.62 -10.92 8.14
C ASN A 88 -17.59 -11.48 9.19
N ASP A 89 -18.58 -10.69 9.58
CA ASP A 89 -19.61 -11.02 10.57
C ASP A 89 -19.17 -10.98 12.06
N GLN A 90 -17.93 -10.59 12.38
CA GLN A 90 -17.47 -10.36 13.76
C GLN A 90 -17.65 -8.90 14.25
N PHE A 91 -18.72 -8.24 13.82
CA PHE A 91 -18.95 -6.81 14.10
C PHE A 91 -19.05 -6.49 15.60
N ALA A 92 -19.60 -7.42 16.40
CA ALA A 92 -19.73 -7.22 17.85
C ALA A 92 -18.37 -7.26 18.56
N ASP A 93 -17.49 -8.19 18.17
CA ASP A 93 -16.14 -8.34 18.73
C ASP A 93 -15.25 -7.14 18.32
N GLU A 94 -15.40 -6.67 17.07
CA GLU A 94 -14.75 -5.46 16.56
C GLU A 94 -15.13 -4.23 17.40
N ALA A 95 -16.44 -4.02 17.62
CA ALA A 95 -16.94 -2.88 18.37
C ALA A 95 -16.42 -2.84 19.83
N GLN A 96 -16.20 -4.00 20.47
CA GLN A 96 -15.67 -4.06 21.82
C GLN A 96 -14.17 -3.75 21.91
N THR A 97 -13.41 -4.00 20.85
CA THR A 97 -11.94 -3.88 20.86
C THR A 97 -11.45 -2.49 20.47
N VAL A 98 -12.24 -1.74 19.68
CA VAL A 98 -11.85 -0.44 19.10
C VAL A 98 -12.37 0.76 19.92
N LEU A 99 -13.14 0.52 20.99
CA LEU A 99 -13.57 1.51 21.98
C LEU A 99 -12.55 1.63 23.13
#